data_AF-A0ABD5H3Z1-F1
#
_entry.id   AF-A0ABD5H3Z1-F1
#
_cell.length_a   1.000
_cell.length_b   1.000
_cell.length_c   1.000
_cell.angle_alpha   90.00
_cell.angle_beta   90.00
_cell.angle_gamma   90.00
#
_symmetry.space_group_name_H-M   'P 1'
#
loop_
_entity.id
_entity.type
_entity.pdbx_description
1 polymer ?
#
loop_
_entity_poly.entity_id
_entity_poly.type
_entity_poly.pdbx_seq_one_letter_code
_entity_poly.pdbx_strand_id
1 'polypeptide(L)'
;MAKLPRRKCANKECRQWFHPVRDTQTVCGYECASAVGKEQTRKVREAAQRKESAKKRSTEKKERAAWRQRKAAAKPLKHWEDLTQRVVNDYIRERDHDLPCISCGTFDTVQWEAGHYRSRGKASHLRYHEDNISKQCHHCNVQLSGNQQQYRLGLIEKIGPERVEALENNNVPHRYTIEELETIRKHYSALRRGLIKSREAA
;
A
#
# COMPACT_ATOMS: atom_id res chain seq x y z
N MET A 1 -32.47 -68.71 16.36
CA MET A 1 -32.19 -67.57 15.45
C MET A 1 -30.76 -67.70 14.94
N ALA A 2 -30.52 -67.57 13.64
CA ALA A 2 -29.17 -67.62 13.07
C ALA A 2 -28.35 -66.42 13.57
N LYS A 3 -27.08 -66.65 13.95
CA LYS A 3 -26.17 -65.57 14.32
C LYS A 3 -25.89 -64.71 13.10
N LEU A 4 -25.93 -63.39 13.26
CA LEU A 4 -25.53 -62.46 12.21
C LEU A 4 -24.05 -62.68 11.84
N PRO A 5 -23.64 -62.36 10.59
CA PRO A 5 -22.25 -62.43 10.16
C PRO A 5 -21.33 -61.65 11.09
N ARG A 6 -20.19 -62.25 11.43
CA ARG A 6 -19.17 -61.60 12.26
C ARG A 6 -18.63 -60.34 11.60
N ARG A 7 -18.34 -59.31 12.40
CA ARG A 7 -17.68 -58.07 11.95
C ARG A 7 -16.61 -57.62 12.95
N LYS A 8 -15.69 -56.76 12.52
CA LYS A 8 -14.66 -56.17 13.41
C LYS A 8 -15.23 -54.98 14.17
N CYS A 9 -14.88 -54.85 15.46
CA CYS A 9 -15.23 -53.70 16.29
C CYS A 9 -14.70 -52.38 15.67
N ALA A 10 -15.56 -51.36 15.64
CA ALA A 10 -15.23 -50.02 15.13
C ALA A 10 -14.29 -49.23 16.04
N ASN A 11 -14.15 -49.61 17.32
CA ASN A 11 -13.13 -49.04 18.20
C ASN A 11 -11.73 -49.43 17.68
N LYS A 12 -10.93 -48.42 17.31
CA LYS A 12 -9.59 -48.57 16.74
C LYS A 12 -8.62 -49.30 17.67
N GLU A 13 -8.81 -49.17 18.98
CA GLU A 13 -7.97 -49.79 20.00
C GLU A 13 -8.35 -51.25 20.26
N CYS A 14 -9.61 -51.65 20.00
CA CYS A 14 -10.08 -53.02 20.24
C CYS A 14 -10.00 -53.91 19.00
N ARG A 15 -10.66 -53.52 17.89
CA ARG A 15 -10.68 -54.23 16.59
C ARG A 15 -11.03 -55.73 16.59
N GLN A 16 -11.52 -56.28 17.71
CA GLN A 16 -11.88 -57.69 17.87
C GLN A 16 -13.06 -58.09 16.95
N TRP A 17 -13.06 -59.35 16.50
CA TRP A 17 -14.19 -59.95 15.79
C TRP A 17 -15.31 -60.32 16.76
N PHE A 18 -16.55 -59.94 16.46
CA PHE A 18 -17.73 -60.27 17.26
C PHE A 18 -18.94 -60.58 16.37
N HIS A 19 -19.91 -61.31 16.93
CA HIS A 19 -21.23 -61.49 16.31
C HIS A 19 -22.18 -60.41 16.84
N PRO A 20 -22.67 -59.50 15.98
CA PRO A 20 -23.58 -58.45 16.41
C PRO A 20 -24.96 -59.02 16.77
N VAL A 21 -25.64 -58.38 17.72
CA VAL A 21 -27.01 -58.72 18.13
C VAL A 21 -28.05 -58.05 17.23
N ARG A 22 -27.69 -56.89 16.65
CA ARG A 22 -28.51 -56.11 15.71
C ARG A 22 -27.64 -55.67 14.55
N ASP A 23 -28.23 -55.48 13.38
CA ASP A 23 -27.45 -55.13 12.19
C ASP A 23 -26.73 -53.78 12.28
N THR A 24 -27.24 -52.84 13.09
CA THR A 24 -26.59 -51.54 13.32
C THR A 24 -25.49 -51.56 14.38
N GLN A 25 -25.25 -52.68 15.06
CA GLN A 25 -24.21 -52.77 16.10
C GLN A 25 -22.82 -52.80 15.46
N THR A 26 -22.02 -51.77 15.74
CA THR A 26 -20.68 -51.59 15.16
C THR A 26 -19.53 -51.88 16.14
N VAL A 27 -19.84 -52.15 17.41
CA VAL A 27 -18.87 -52.33 18.50
C VAL A 27 -19.17 -53.60 19.31
N CYS A 28 -18.14 -54.22 19.87
CA CYS A 28 -18.25 -55.50 20.58
C CYS A 28 -18.87 -55.40 21.99
N GLY A 29 -18.94 -54.21 22.59
CA GLY A 29 -19.48 -54.01 23.94
C GLY A 29 -19.61 -52.53 24.34
N TYR A 30 -20.11 -52.28 25.55
CA TYR A 30 -20.44 -50.93 26.06
C TYR A 30 -19.22 -49.99 26.11
N GLU A 31 -18.07 -50.46 26.57
CA GLU A 31 -16.86 -49.64 26.67
C GLU A 31 -16.40 -49.15 25.28
N CYS A 32 -16.43 -50.03 24.28
CA CYS A 32 -16.14 -49.67 22.89
C CYS A 32 -17.18 -48.73 22.30
N ALA A 33 -18.47 -48.86 22.68
CA ALA A 33 -19.52 -47.92 22.27
C ALA A 33 -19.25 -46.51 22.84
N SER A 34 -18.91 -46.42 24.12
CA SER A 34 -18.59 -45.17 24.79
C SER A 34 -17.34 -44.50 24.20
N ALA A 35 -16.28 -45.27 23.93
CA ALA A 35 -15.06 -44.77 23.31
C ALA A 35 -15.31 -44.19 21.90
N VAL A 36 -16.04 -44.93 21.04
CA VAL A 36 -16.39 -44.46 19.70
C VAL A 36 -17.31 -43.24 19.76
N GLY A 37 -18.30 -43.22 20.66
CA GLY A 37 -19.21 -42.09 20.85
C GLY A 37 -18.49 -40.81 21.31
N LYS A 38 -17.53 -40.92 22.24
CA LYS A 38 -16.68 -39.80 22.68
C LYS A 38 -15.85 -39.24 21.52
N GLU A 39 -15.21 -40.10 20.73
CA GLU A 39 -14.39 -39.70 19.58
C GLU A 39 -15.23 -39.04 18.47
N GLN A 40 -16.41 -39.56 18.17
CA GLN A 40 -17.33 -38.95 17.22
C GLN A 40 -17.78 -37.56 17.70
N THR A 41 -18.15 -37.45 18.98
CA THR A 41 -18.52 -36.16 19.59
C THR A 41 -17.37 -35.16 19.53
N ARG A 42 -16.14 -35.59 19.81
CA ARG A 42 -14.93 -34.75 19.70
C ARG A 42 -14.74 -34.22 18.28
N LYS A 43 -14.80 -35.08 17.26
CA LYS A 43 -14.68 -34.66 15.86
C LYS A 43 -15.75 -33.67 15.43
N VAL A 44 -17.00 -33.88 15.86
CA VAL A 44 -18.11 -32.95 15.57
C VAL A 44 -17.85 -31.59 16.22
N ARG A 45 -17.41 -31.57 17.48
CA ARG A 45 -17.05 -30.33 18.20
C ARG A 45 -15.88 -29.60 17.53
N GLU A 46 -14.80 -30.31 17.20
CA GLU A 46 -13.65 -29.74 16.49
C GLU A 46 -14.04 -29.18 15.11
N ALA A 47 -14.88 -29.89 14.36
CA ALA A 47 -15.38 -29.41 13.07
C ALA A 47 -16.26 -28.16 13.22
N ALA A 48 -17.12 -28.10 14.24
CA ALA A 48 -17.93 -26.93 14.55
C ALA A 48 -17.04 -25.72 14.93
N GLN A 49 -16.06 -25.91 15.81
CA GLN A 49 -15.09 -24.88 16.19
C GLN A 49 -14.27 -24.37 14.99
N ARG A 50 -13.85 -25.27 14.08
CA ARG A 50 -13.17 -24.88 12.83
C ARG A 50 -14.06 -24.05 11.91
N LYS A 51 -15.34 -24.42 11.76
CA LYS A 51 -16.30 -23.64 10.97
C LYS A 51 -16.56 -22.26 11.57
N GLU A 52 -16.74 -22.19 12.89
CA GLU A 52 -16.96 -20.94 13.61
C GLU A 52 -15.75 -20.00 13.53
N SER A 53 -14.55 -20.51 13.77
CA SER A 53 -13.31 -19.73 13.63
C SER A 53 -13.07 -19.27 12.19
N ALA A 54 -13.37 -20.09 11.18
CA ALA A 54 -13.31 -19.69 9.78
C ALA A 54 -14.34 -18.57 9.45
N LYS A 55 -15.58 -18.69 9.96
CA LYS A 55 -16.62 -17.67 9.82
C LYS A 55 -16.19 -16.36 10.46
N LYS A 56 -15.66 -16.40 11.69
CA LYS A 56 -15.13 -15.23 12.41
C LYS A 56 -13.99 -14.55 11.66
N ARG A 57 -13.02 -15.33 11.15
CA ARG A 57 -11.92 -14.78 10.33
C ARG A 57 -12.41 -14.10 9.05
N SER A 58 -13.43 -14.67 8.41
CA SER A 58 -14.05 -14.10 7.21
C SER A 58 -14.78 -12.79 7.52
N THR A 59 -15.56 -12.73 8.61
CA THR A 59 -16.23 -11.50 9.03
C THR A 59 -15.23 -10.42 9.40
N GLU A 60 -14.21 -10.74 10.20
CA GLU A 60 -13.13 -9.80 10.56
C GLU A 60 -12.36 -9.30 9.33
N LYS A 61 -12.16 -10.13 8.30
CA LYS A 61 -11.54 -9.70 7.03
C LYS A 61 -12.41 -8.68 6.31
N LYS A 62 -13.72 -8.93 6.21
CA LYS A 62 -14.68 -8.00 5.59
C LYS A 62 -14.78 -6.68 6.36
N GLU A 63 -14.88 -6.75 7.69
CA GLU A 63 -14.91 -5.58 8.56
C GLU A 63 -13.64 -4.74 8.44
N ARG A 64 -12.46 -5.38 8.44
CA ARG A 64 -11.19 -4.67 8.22
C ARG A 64 -11.12 -4.01 6.84
N ALA A 65 -11.61 -4.68 5.80
CA ALA A 65 -11.66 -4.10 4.46
C ALA A 65 -12.60 -2.88 4.41
N ALA A 66 -13.81 -3.01 4.96
CA ALA A 66 -14.77 -1.92 5.05
C ALA A 66 -14.24 -0.74 5.89
N TRP A 67 -13.59 -1.03 7.02
CA TRP A 67 -12.95 -0.01 7.86
C TRP A 67 -11.84 0.73 7.12
N ARG A 68 -11.00 0.02 6.35
CA ARG A 68 -9.97 0.65 5.51
C ARG A 68 -10.58 1.56 4.45
N GLN A 69 -11.66 1.12 3.80
CA GLN A 69 -12.37 1.94 2.82
C GLN A 69 -12.96 3.20 3.45
N ARG A 70 -13.68 3.07 4.58
CA ARG A 70 -14.24 4.22 5.32
C ARG A 70 -13.14 5.19 5.75
N LYS A 71 -12.03 4.66 6.27
CA LYS A 71 -10.88 5.47 6.67
C LYS A 71 -10.24 6.19 5.48
N ALA A 72 -10.19 5.58 4.30
CA ALA A 72 -9.68 6.21 3.09
C ALA A 72 -10.62 7.31 2.57
N ALA A 73 -11.93 7.06 2.56
CA ALA A 73 -12.96 8.01 2.16
C ALA A 73 -13.03 9.23 3.10
N ALA A 74 -12.75 9.03 4.39
CA ALA A 74 -12.72 10.11 5.37
C ALA A 74 -11.45 10.98 5.29
N LYS A 75 -10.45 10.64 4.47
CA LYS A 75 -9.23 11.44 4.38
C LYS A 75 -9.49 12.73 3.60
N PRO A 76 -9.06 13.90 4.12
CA PRO A 76 -9.23 15.17 3.40
C PRO A 76 -8.37 15.19 2.13
N LEU A 77 -8.76 16.01 1.14
CA LEU A 77 -8.02 16.18 -0.12
C LEU A 77 -6.52 16.49 0.12
N LYS A 78 -6.22 17.32 1.12
CA LYS A 78 -4.86 17.67 1.56
C LYS A 78 -3.97 16.43 1.81
N HIS A 79 -4.53 15.36 2.37
CA HIS A 79 -3.78 14.12 2.58
C HIS A 79 -3.25 13.55 1.25
N TRP A 80 -4.10 13.54 0.23
CA TRP A 80 -3.76 13.03 -1.10
C TRP A 80 -2.80 13.97 -1.82
N GLU A 81 -2.97 15.28 -1.64
CA GLU A 81 -2.05 16.27 -2.17
C GLU A 81 -0.63 16.13 -1.58
N ASP A 82 -0.51 15.96 -0.26
CA ASP A 82 0.77 15.78 0.44
C ASP A 82 1.44 14.44 0.08
N LEU A 83 0.65 13.38 -0.11
CA LEU A 83 1.15 12.10 -0.61
C LEU A 83 1.70 12.26 -2.04
N THR A 84 0.99 13.00 -2.89
CA THR A 84 1.40 13.25 -4.28
C THR A 84 2.65 14.10 -4.34
N GLN A 85 2.73 15.14 -3.50
CA GLN A 85 3.91 16.00 -3.42
C GLN A 85 5.17 15.21 -3.09
N ARG A 86 5.10 14.26 -2.15
CA ARG A 86 6.25 13.41 -1.82
C ARG A 86 6.75 12.62 -3.03
N VAL A 87 5.84 11.99 -3.79
CA VAL A 87 6.20 11.22 -4.99
C VAL A 87 6.83 12.11 -6.07
N VAL A 88 6.27 13.30 -6.31
CA VAL A 88 6.83 14.25 -7.27
C VAL A 88 8.20 14.74 -6.80
N ASN A 89 8.36 15.08 -5.52
CA ASN A 89 9.64 15.52 -4.96
C ASN A 89 10.71 14.43 -5.07
N ASP A 90 10.36 13.17 -4.84
CA ASP A 90 11.26 12.03 -5.01
C ASP A 90 11.71 11.89 -6.46
N TYR A 91 10.80 12.08 -7.42
CA TYR A 91 11.15 12.11 -8.84
C TYR A 91 12.06 13.28 -9.20
N ILE A 92 11.75 14.51 -8.76
CA ILE A 92 12.53 15.70 -9.12
C ILE A 92 13.97 15.59 -8.62
N ARG A 93 14.18 15.08 -7.39
CA ARG A 93 15.52 14.83 -6.86
C ARG A 93 16.29 13.78 -7.66
N GLU A 94 15.57 12.78 -8.18
CA GLU A 94 16.15 11.74 -9.03
C GLU A 94 16.49 12.28 -10.43
N ARG A 95 15.57 13.06 -11.03
CA ARG A 95 15.73 13.71 -12.34
C ARG A 95 16.94 14.65 -12.35
N ASP A 96 17.08 15.44 -11.29
CA ASP A 96 18.14 16.43 -11.15
C ASP A 96 19.33 15.88 -10.34
N HIS A 97 19.51 14.56 -10.23
CA HIS A 97 20.49 13.92 -9.35
C HIS A 97 21.91 14.48 -9.54
N ASP A 98 22.36 14.61 -10.79
CA ASP A 98 23.72 15.06 -11.14
C ASP A 98 23.84 16.57 -11.37
N LEU A 99 22.76 17.32 -11.18
CA LEU A 99 22.75 18.78 -11.31
C LEU A 99 23.06 19.46 -9.97
N PRO A 100 23.64 20.66 -9.93
CA PRO A 100 23.77 21.40 -8.69
C PRO A 100 22.43 21.96 -8.20
N CYS A 101 22.45 22.62 -7.04
CA CYS A 101 21.34 23.45 -6.57
C CYS A 101 20.95 24.48 -7.65
N ILE A 102 19.67 24.52 -8.01
CA ILE A 102 19.15 25.45 -9.03
C ILE A 102 19.36 26.93 -8.70
N SER A 103 19.51 27.28 -7.42
CA SER A 103 19.71 28.67 -7.00
C SER A 103 21.18 29.04 -6.84
N CYS A 104 21.97 28.29 -6.08
CA CYS A 104 23.33 28.72 -5.73
C CYS A 104 24.44 27.91 -6.41
N GLY A 105 24.11 26.90 -7.23
CA GLY A 105 25.13 26.10 -7.92
C GLY A 105 25.92 25.14 -7.02
N THR A 106 25.61 25.03 -5.73
CA THR A 106 26.31 24.07 -4.84
C THR A 106 26.02 22.62 -5.23
N PHE A 107 27.00 21.74 -5.05
CA PHE A 107 26.85 20.28 -5.08
C PHE A 107 26.84 19.65 -3.68
N ASP A 108 27.00 20.47 -2.64
CA ASP A 108 27.01 20.02 -1.24
C ASP A 108 25.93 20.74 -0.42
N THR A 109 25.25 19.96 0.42
CA THR A 109 24.23 20.44 1.35
C THR A 109 23.88 19.37 2.37
N VAL A 110 23.38 19.79 3.53
CA VAL A 110 22.86 18.90 4.57
C VAL A 110 21.64 18.08 4.11
N GLN A 111 20.84 18.62 3.18
CA GLN A 111 19.65 17.95 2.67
C GLN A 111 19.25 18.51 1.30
N TRP A 112 18.97 17.62 0.35
CA TRP A 112 18.40 17.96 -0.94
C TRP A 112 16.87 17.99 -0.92
N GLU A 113 16.31 19.06 -1.48
CA GLU A 113 14.88 19.31 -1.53
C GLU A 113 14.43 19.55 -2.98
N ALA A 114 13.12 19.46 -3.21
CA ALA A 114 12.50 19.82 -4.47
C ALA A 114 11.78 21.16 -4.24
N GLY A 115 12.49 22.25 -4.50
CA GLY A 115 12.00 23.61 -4.29
C GLY A 115 10.98 23.99 -5.37
N HIS A 116 10.04 24.87 -5.02
CA HIS A 116 9.05 25.42 -5.95
C HIS A 116 9.42 26.86 -6.31
N TYR A 117 9.54 27.17 -7.61
CA TYR A 117 9.74 28.55 -8.07
C TYR A 117 8.53 29.42 -7.71
N ARG A 118 7.33 29.04 -8.13
CA ARG A 118 6.08 29.63 -7.65
C ARG A 118 5.51 28.76 -6.53
N SER A 119 5.46 29.34 -5.33
CA SER A 119 5.12 28.59 -4.12
C SER A 119 3.73 27.94 -4.19
N ARG A 120 3.60 26.77 -3.56
CA ARG A 120 2.34 25.98 -3.53
C ARG A 120 1.15 26.74 -2.94
N GLY A 121 1.40 27.75 -2.11
CA GLY A 121 0.37 28.60 -1.51
C GLY A 121 -0.12 29.70 -2.45
N LYS A 122 0.75 30.25 -3.30
CA LYS A 122 0.41 31.32 -4.25
C LYS A 122 -0.01 30.77 -5.62
N ALA A 123 0.52 29.63 -6.03
CA ALA A 123 0.27 29.00 -7.33
C ALA A 123 -0.02 27.51 -7.15
N SER A 124 -1.14 27.18 -6.48
CA SER A 124 -1.53 25.80 -6.23
C SER A 124 -1.76 25.00 -7.51
N HIS A 125 -2.21 25.64 -8.59
CA HIS A 125 -2.37 25.04 -9.92
C HIS A 125 -1.05 24.55 -10.52
N LEU A 126 0.08 25.18 -10.20
CA LEU A 126 1.42 24.81 -10.67
C LEU A 126 2.16 23.83 -9.73
N ARG A 127 1.48 23.30 -8.71
CA ARG A 127 2.09 22.48 -7.66
C ARG A 127 2.87 21.27 -8.16
N TYR A 128 2.41 20.65 -9.25
CA TYR A 128 3.01 19.44 -9.84
C TYR A 128 3.55 19.67 -11.26
N HIS A 129 3.68 20.94 -11.67
CA HIS A 129 4.24 21.30 -12.97
C HIS A 129 5.77 21.18 -12.93
N GLU A 130 6.36 20.37 -13.81
CA GLU A 130 7.80 20.04 -13.73
C GLU A 130 8.73 21.25 -13.81
N ASP A 131 8.40 22.25 -14.65
CA ASP A 131 9.18 23.49 -14.75
C ASP A 131 9.12 24.33 -13.48
N ASN A 132 8.10 24.14 -12.66
CA ASN A 132 7.95 24.87 -11.40
C ASN A 132 8.80 24.26 -10.28
N ILE A 133 9.39 23.07 -10.48
CA ILE A 133 10.04 22.30 -9.42
C ILE A 133 11.44 21.86 -9.86
N SER A 134 12.45 22.16 -9.04
CA SER A 134 13.83 21.74 -9.29
C SER A 134 14.54 21.41 -7.99
N LYS A 135 15.62 20.63 -8.10
CA LYS A 135 16.47 20.30 -6.95
C LYS A 135 17.10 21.57 -6.38
N GLN A 136 16.94 21.76 -5.07
CA GLN A 136 17.42 22.92 -4.34
C GLN A 136 18.03 22.48 -3.01
N CYS A 137 19.11 23.14 -2.59
CA CYS A 137 19.75 22.87 -1.30
C CYS A 137 18.91 23.42 -0.14
N HIS A 138 19.04 22.82 1.04
CA HIS A 138 18.27 23.22 2.23
C HIS A 138 18.49 24.70 2.61
N HIS A 139 19.72 25.22 2.48
CA HIS A 139 20.02 26.62 2.74
C HIS A 139 19.19 27.56 1.83
N CYS A 140 19.17 27.30 0.52
CA CYS A 140 18.41 28.14 -0.41
C CYS A 140 16.89 27.97 -0.25
N ASN A 141 16.40 26.73 -0.14
CA ASN A 141 14.96 26.49 -0.10
C ASN A 141 14.33 26.92 1.23
N VAL A 142 14.95 26.56 2.36
CA VAL A 142 14.38 26.79 3.69
C VAL A 142 14.91 28.09 4.30
N GLN A 143 16.23 28.24 4.41
CA GLN A 143 16.82 29.36 5.17
C GLN A 143 16.70 30.69 4.41
N LEU A 144 16.78 30.67 3.08
CA LEU A 144 16.61 31.84 2.21
C LEU A 144 15.22 31.91 1.54
N SER A 145 14.24 31.15 2.07
CA SER A 145 12.84 31.20 1.58
C SER A 145 12.70 31.01 0.07
N GLY A 146 13.39 30.03 -0.49
CA GLY A 146 13.37 29.69 -1.92
C GLY A 146 14.42 30.42 -2.76
N ASN A 147 15.16 31.39 -2.21
CA ASN A 147 16.20 32.16 -2.90
C ASN A 147 15.76 32.61 -4.31
N GLN A 148 14.60 33.25 -4.38
CA GLN A 148 13.79 33.40 -5.59
C GLN A 148 14.53 34.03 -6.78
N GLN A 149 15.33 35.07 -6.55
CA GLN A 149 16.06 35.77 -7.62
C GLN A 149 17.07 34.84 -8.28
N GLN A 150 17.86 34.13 -7.46
CA GLN A 150 18.86 33.17 -7.95
C GLN A 150 18.19 31.93 -8.55
N TYR A 151 17.08 31.47 -7.98
CA TYR A 151 16.25 30.43 -8.58
C TYR A 151 15.83 30.82 -10.00
N ARG A 152 15.34 32.06 -10.20
CA ARG A 152 14.91 32.54 -11.51
C ARG A 152 16.04 32.49 -12.54
N LEU A 153 17.25 32.91 -12.16
CA LEU A 153 18.42 32.87 -13.04
C LEU A 153 18.74 31.43 -13.47
N GLY A 154 18.84 30.49 -12.53
CA GLY A 154 19.06 29.08 -12.86
C GLY A 154 17.92 28.45 -13.66
N LEU A 155 16.68 28.91 -13.45
CA LEU A 155 15.53 28.46 -14.23
C LEU A 155 15.59 28.95 -15.69
N ILE A 156 16.01 30.20 -15.92
CA ILE A 156 16.26 30.72 -17.28
C ILE A 156 17.32 29.88 -17.98
N GLU A 157 18.40 29.51 -17.31
CA GLU A 157 19.43 28.63 -17.87
C GLU A 157 18.89 27.23 -18.19
N LYS A 158 18.03 26.68 -17.32
CA LYS A 158 17.50 25.32 -17.43
C LYS A 158 16.44 25.15 -18.51
N ILE A 159 15.49 26.09 -18.63
CA ILE A 159 14.31 25.95 -19.51
C ILE A 159 14.14 27.10 -20.50
N GLY A 160 15.00 28.12 -20.46
CA GLY A 160 14.91 29.30 -21.31
C GLY A 160 13.96 30.37 -20.79
N PRO A 161 14.16 31.64 -21.18
CA PRO A 161 13.40 32.77 -20.65
C PRO A 161 11.91 32.73 -21.00
N GLU A 162 11.54 32.26 -22.20
CA GLU A 162 10.14 32.17 -22.65
C GLU A 162 9.29 31.27 -21.76
N ARG A 163 9.83 30.11 -21.37
CA ARG A 163 9.12 29.16 -20.48
C ARG A 163 9.05 29.67 -19.05
N VAL A 164 10.07 30.38 -18.58
CA VAL A 164 10.01 31.07 -17.27
C VAL A 164 8.91 32.13 -17.28
N GLU A 165 8.84 32.95 -18.32
CA GLU A 165 7.82 33.98 -18.45
C GLU A 165 6.41 33.37 -18.55
N ALA A 166 6.24 32.29 -19.30
CA ALA A 166 4.97 31.54 -19.36
C ALA A 166 4.57 31.02 -17.96
N LEU A 167 5.53 30.52 -17.18
CA LEU A 167 5.28 30.04 -15.83
C LEU A 167 4.90 31.17 -14.86
N GLU A 168 5.54 32.33 -14.98
CA GLU A 168 5.26 33.54 -14.20
C GLU A 168 3.85 34.10 -14.48
N ASN A 169 3.43 34.04 -15.75
CA ASN A 169 2.16 34.59 -16.21
C ASN A 169 0.98 33.60 -16.17
N ASN A 170 1.23 32.31 -15.95
CA ASN A 170 0.15 31.33 -15.83
C ASN A 170 -0.63 31.53 -14.51
N ASN A 171 -1.84 32.06 -14.60
CA ASN A 171 -2.73 32.24 -13.44
C ASN A 171 -4.04 31.46 -13.60
N VAL A 172 -4.07 30.44 -14.45
CA VAL A 172 -5.25 29.61 -14.70
C VAL A 172 -5.50 28.72 -13.47
N PRO A 173 -6.59 28.92 -12.72
CA PRO A 173 -6.86 28.12 -11.53
C PRO A 173 -7.08 26.67 -11.90
N HIS A 174 -6.56 25.75 -11.07
CA HIS A 174 -6.79 24.33 -11.22
C HIS A 174 -6.98 23.69 -9.85
N ARG A 175 -8.07 22.93 -9.71
CA ARG A 175 -8.43 22.24 -8.48
C ARG A 175 -8.31 20.73 -8.71
N TYR A 176 -7.26 20.15 -8.15
CA TYR A 176 -6.98 18.73 -8.28
C TYR A 176 -8.06 17.86 -7.63
N THR A 177 -8.48 16.83 -8.35
CA THR A 177 -9.31 15.72 -7.88
C THR A 177 -8.45 14.59 -7.30
N ILE A 178 -9.06 13.67 -6.55
CA ILE A 178 -8.32 12.54 -5.96
C ILE A 178 -7.80 11.60 -7.06
N GLU A 179 -8.58 11.45 -8.12
CA GLU A 179 -8.32 10.62 -9.29
C GLU A 179 -7.13 11.18 -10.11
N GLU A 180 -7.09 12.50 -10.33
CA GLU A 180 -5.94 13.18 -10.94
C GLU A 180 -4.68 13.00 -10.09
N LEU A 181 -4.78 13.23 -8.77
CA LEU A 181 -3.66 13.04 -7.85
C LEU A 181 -3.15 11.59 -7.86
N GLU A 182 -4.03 10.60 -8.00
CA GLU A 182 -3.63 9.20 -8.16
C GLU A 182 -2.88 8.97 -9.47
N THR A 183 -3.36 9.55 -10.56
CA THR A 183 -2.74 9.46 -11.89
C THR A 183 -1.35 10.08 -11.87
N ILE A 184 -1.21 11.28 -11.29
CA ILE A 184 0.07 11.98 -11.09
C ILE A 184 1.03 11.09 -10.29
N ARG A 185 0.59 10.51 -9.17
CA ARG A 185 1.44 9.60 -8.37
C ARG A 185 1.92 8.39 -9.17
N LYS A 186 1.04 7.74 -9.93
CA LYS A 186 1.41 6.58 -10.76
C LYS A 186 2.44 6.96 -11.82
N HIS A 187 2.21 8.08 -12.50
CA HIS A 187 3.10 8.60 -13.53
C HIS A 187 4.51 8.87 -13.00
N TYR A 188 4.66 9.72 -11.99
CA TYR A 188 5.98 10.08 -11.45
C TYR A 188 6.67 8.93 -10.72
N SER A 189 5.93 8.01 -10.10
CA SER A 189 6.50 6.78 -9.56
C SER A 189 7.06 5.85 -10.65
N ALA A 190 6.44 5.81 -11.82
CA ALA A 190 6.96 5.07 -12.97
C ALA A 190 8.22 5.74 -13.54
N LEU A 191 8.19 7.06 -13.76
CA LEU A 191 9.35 7.82 -14.24
C LEU A 191 10.56 7.66 -13.32
N ARG A 192 10.37 7.85 -12.01
CA ARG A 192 11.46 7.69 -11.02
C ARG A 192 12.06 6.29 -11.05
N ARG A 193 11.23 5.24 -11.13
CA ARG A 193 11.72 3.85 -11.25
C ARG A 193 12.50 3.63 -12.54
N GLY A 194 12.07 4.25 -13.64
CA GLY A 194 12.80 4.25 -14.90
C GLY A 194 14.19 4.86 -14.75
N LEU A 195 14.28 6.07 -14.18
CA LEU A 195 15.55 6.76 -13.96
C LEU A 195 16.53 5.95 -13.09
N ILE A 196 16.04 5.39 -11.98
CA ILE A 196 16.88 4.56 -11.08
C ILE A 196 17.43 3.34 -11.83
N LYS A 197 16.57 2.62 -12.57
CA LYS A 197 17.00 1.47 -13.36
C LYS A 197 18.05 1.84 -14.41
N SER A 198 17.84 2.96 -15.12
CA SER A 198 18.80 3.43 -16.13
C SER A 198 20.14 3.79 -15.49
N ARG A 199 20.15 4.39 -14.29
CA ARG A 199 21.38 4.71 -13.56
C ARG A 199 22.08 3.46 -13.02
N GLU A 200 21.35 2.49 -12.49
CA GLU A 200 21.93 1.23 -11.99
C GLU A 200 22.51 0.36 -13.12
N ALA A 201 22.07 0.58 -14.36
CA ALA A 201 22.55 -0.14 -15.54
C ALA A 201 23.74 0.54 -16.25
N ALA A 202 24.06 1.79 -15.90
CA ALA A 202 25.17 2.57 -16.45
C ALA A 202 26.44 2.38 -15.62
#